data_AF-A0A7C1HB25-F1
#
_entry.id   AF-A0A7C1HB25-F1
#
_cell.length_a   1.000
_cell.length_b   1.000
_cell.length_c   1.000
_cell.angle_alpha   90.00
_cell.angle_beta   90.00
_cell.angle_gamma   90.00
#
_symmetry.space_group_name_H-M   'P 1'
#
loop_
_entity.id
_entity.type
_entity.pdbx_description
1 polymer ?
#
loop_
_entity_poly.entity_id
_entity_poly.type
_entity_poly.pdbx_seq_one_letter_code
_entity_poly.pdbx_strand_id
1 'polypeptide(L)'
;MKKTLCIVALAWCVVFVFGARPAVTQETLDGQKLVEERCMSSCHDLIRVHRAKGSKDRAGWERTVDRMIGKRSGLLNNEERTAVLEYLLSD
;
A
#
# COMPACT_ATOMS: atom_id res chain seq x y z
N MET A 1 -21.32 51.03 -32.20
CA MET A 1 -21.74 49.62 -32.01
C MET A 1 -20.75 48.70 -32.72
N LYS A 2 -19.86 48.01 -31.99
CA LYS A 2 -19.01 46.87 -32.42
C LYS A 2 -17.84 46.65 -31.44
N LYS A 3 -18.10 46.17 -30.22
CA LYS A 3 -17.04 45.80 -29.25
C LYS A 3 -17.30 44.50 -28.49
N THR A 4 -18.37 43.78 -28.81
CA THR A 4 -18.83 42.64 -28.00
C THR A 4 -18.43 41.27 -28.54
N LEU A 5 -17.62 41.21 -29.60
CA LEU A 5 -17.32 39.97 -30.33
C LEU A 5 -15.84 39.54 -30.23
N CYS A 6 -15.20 39.67 -29.06
CA CYS A 6 -13.86 39.09 -28.85
C CYS A 6 -13.66 38.41 -27.49
N ILE A 7 -14.59 38.50 -26.55
CA ILE A 7 -14.33 38.06 -25.16
C ILE A 7 -14.77 36.60 -24.92
N VAL A 8 -15.62 36.03 -25.78
CA VAL A 8 -16.16 34.68 -25.56
C VAL A 8 -15.19 33.55 -25.95
N ALA A 9 -14.16 33.84 -26.77
CA ALA A 9 -13.24 32.81 -27.28
C ALA A 9 -12.09 32.42 -26.33
N LEU A 10 -11.83 33.19 -25.26
CA LEU A 10 -10.68 32.94 -24.35
C LEU A 10 -11.07 32.22 -23.06
N ALA A 11 -12.35 32.17 -22.70
CA ALA A 11 -12.81 31.53 -21.48
C ALA A 11 -12.93 30.00 -21.60
N TRP A 12 -12.92 29.44 -22.82
CA TRP A 12 -13.13 28.01 -23.06
C TRP A 12 -11.85 27.21 -23.32
N CYS A 13 -10.66 27.79 -23.12
CA CYS A 13 -9.40 27.05 -23.15
C CYS A 13 -8.79 26.84 -21.76
N VAL A 14 -9.19 27.63 -20.75
CA VAL A 14 -8.58 27.57 -19.41
C VAL A 14 -9.18 26.46 -18.54
N VAL A 15 -10.43 26.04 -18.81
CA VAL A 15 -11.09 24.96 -18.06
C VAL A 15 -10.63 23.56 -18.52
N PHE A 16 -10.08 23.42 -19.73
CA PHE A 16 -9.69 22.11 -20.28
C PHE A 16 -8.27 21.65 -19.89
N VAL A 17 -7.42 22.53 -19.37
CA VAL A 17 -6.01 22.20 -19.06
C VAL A 17 -5.80 21.74 -17.60
N PHE A 18 -6.75 22.00 -16.70
CA PHE A 18 -6.59 21.66 -15.27
C PHE A 18 -7.30 20.36 -14.82
N GLY A 19 -7.94 19.63 -15.74
CA GLY A 19 -8.74 18.44 -15.42
C GLY A 19 -7.97 17.12 -15.37
N ALA A 20 -6.76 17.05 -15.93
CA ALA A 20 -5.97 15.81 -15.93
C ALA A 20 -5.07 15.75 -14.69
N ARG A 21 -5.66 15.39 -13.55
CA ARG A 21 -4.85 14.85 -12.45
C ARG A 21 -4.30 13.50 -12.93
N PRO A 22 -2.97 13.25 -12.92
CA PRO A 22 -2.51 11.89 -13.06
C PRO A 22 -3.20 11.08 -11.96
N ALA A 23 -3.96 10.05 -12.36
CA ALA A 23 -4.39 9.05 -11.42
C ALA A 23 -3.10 8.43 -10.87
N VAL A 24 -2.73 8.79 -9.65
CA VAL A 24 -1.69 8.08 -8.91
C VAL A 24 -2.25 6.68 -8.75
N THR A 25 -1.86 5.78 -9.64
CA THR A 25 -2.07 4.35 -9.45
C THR A 25 -1.23 3.99 -8.23
N GLN A 26 -1.88 3.92 -7.06
CA GLN A 26 -1.32 3.21 -5.92
C GLN A 26 -1.16 1.77 -6.37
N GLU A 27 0.07 1.38 -6.70
CA GLU A 27 0.47 -0.02 -6.73
C GLU A 27 0.13 -0.60 -5.35
N THR A 28 -0.90 -1.43 -5.30
CA THR A 28 -1.27 -2.14 -4.07
C THR A 28 -0.19 -3.15 -3.77
N LEU A 29 0.48 -3.00 -2.63
CA LEU A 29 1.48 -3.97 -2.18
C LEU A 29 0.83 -5.34 -1.97
N ASP A 30 1.44 -6.38 -2.53
CA ASP A 30 1.02 -7.76 -2.32
C ASP A 30 1.60 -8.27 -0.98
N GLY A 31 0.75 -8.29 0.05
CA GLY A 31 1.12 -8.75 1.38
C GLY A 31 1.55 -10.22 1.44
N GLN A 32 0.99 -11.08 0.59
CA GLN A 32 1.40 -12.50 0.53
C GLN A 32 2.83 -12.59 0.02
N LYS A 33 3.10 -11.95 -1.13
CA LYS A 33 4.43 -11.93 -1.73
C LYS A 33 5.47 -11.34 -0.78
N LEU A 34 5.12 -10.28 -0.05
CA LEU A 34 6.00 -9.71 0.98
C LEU A 34 6.33 -10.72 2.09
N VAL A 35 5.36 -11.50 2.57
CA VAL A 35 5.63 -12.56 3.56
C VAL A 35 6.58 -13.62 3.00
N GLU A 36 6.38 -14.04 1.76
CA GLU A 36 7.23 -15.03 1.09
C GLU A 36 8.66 -14.51 0.88
N GLU A 37 8.82 -13.27 0.43
CA GLU A 37 10.13 -12.68 0.10
C GLU A 37 10.91 -12.18 1.33
N ARG A 38 10.23 -11.63 2.34
CA ARG A 38 10.88 -10.99 3.49
C ARG A 38 11.03 -11.94 4.68
N CYS A 39 10.05 -12.81 4.91
CA CYS A 39 9.98 -13.64 6.10
C CYS A 39 10.50 -15.07 5.88
N MET A 40 10.47 -15.58 4.65
CA MET A 40 10.98 -16.91 4.34
C MET A 40 12.49 -16.85 4.09
N SER A 41 13.24 -17.76 4.72
CA SER A 41 14.65 -18.09 4.38
C SER A 41 15.77 -17.25 4.97
N SER A 42 15.55 -15.98 5.34
CA SER A 42 16.64 -15.18 5.93
C SER A 42 16.90 -15.50 7.41
N CYS A 43 15.92 -16.07 8.12
CA CYS A 43 16.02 -16.37 9.55
C CYS A 43 15.30 -17.67 9.98
N HIS A 44 14.18 -18.04 9.35
CA HIS A 44 13.43 -19.27 9.59
C HIS A 44 12.41 -19.53 8.46
N ASP A 45 11.71 -20.68 8.49
CA ASP A 45 10.61 -21.01 7.58
C ASP A 45 9.28 -20.31 7.97
N LEU A 46 8.23 -20.48 7.14
CA LEU A 46 6.89 -19.94 7.38
C LEU A 46 5.91 -20.90 8.05
N ILE A 47 6.34 -22.08 8.49
CA ILE A 47 5.43 -23.11 9.04
C ILE A 47 4.62 -22.55 10.21
N ARG A 48 5.26 -21.74 11.07
CA ARG A 48 4.60 -21.10 12.23
C ARG A 48 3.59 -20.03 11.82
N VAL A 49 3.80 -19.36 10.68
CA VAL A 49 2.88 -18.36 10.14
C VAL A 49 1.64 -19.05 9.60
N HIS A 50 1.80 -20.06 8.75
CA HIS A 50 0.68 -20.80 8.17
C HIS A 50 -0.19 -21.46 9.23
N ARG A 51 0.40 -22.07 10.26
CA ARG A 51 -0.34 -22.68 11.38
C ARG A 51 -1.11 -21.66 12.22
N ALA A 52 -0.67 -20.40 12.24
CA ALA A 52 -1.30 -19.35 13.03
C ALA A 52 -2.33 -18.54 12.26
N LYS A 53 -2.37 -18.64 10.91
CA LYS A 53 -3.37 -17.94 10.09
C LYS A 53 -4.78 -18.41 10.48
N GLY A 54 -5.71 -17.46 10.59
CA GLY A 54 -7.07 -17.69 11.13
C GLY A 54 -7.18 -17.86 12.66
N SER A 55 -6.06 -17.97 13.40
CA SER A 55 -6.08 -18.16 14.87
C SER A 55 -5.73 -16.91 15.68
N LYS A 56 -5.16 -15.89 15.03
CA LYS A 56 -4.70 -14.66 15.67
C LYS A 56 -5.53 -13.47 15.22
N ASP A 57 -5.84 -12.61 16.18
CA ASP A 57 -6.41 -11.30 15.94
C ASP A 57 -5.34 -10.27 15.51
N ARG A 58 -5.78 -9.04 15.20
CA ARG A 58 -4.90 -7.95 14.77
C ARG A 58 -3.79 -7.68 15.78
N ALA A 59 -4.13 -7.56 17.05
CA ALA A 59 -3.14 -7.29 18.10
C ALA A 59 -2.12 -8.45 18.22
N GLY A 60 -2.56 -9.70 18.07
CA GLY A 60 -1.70 -10.88 18.04
C GLY A 60 -0.72 -10.88 16.87
N TRP A 61 -1.17 -10.45 15.70
CA TRP A 61 -0.31 -10.32 14.52
C TRP A 61 0.64 -9.14 14.60
N GLU A 62 0.19 -7.97 15.06
CA GLU A 62 1.05 -6.80 15.28
C GLU A 62 2.23 -7.12 16.20
N ARG A 63 1.95 -7.73 17.37
CA ARG A 63 3.01 -8.19 18.28
C ARG A 63 3.96 -9.18 17.62
N THR A 64 3.46 -10.02 16.72
CA THR A 64 4.28 -11.02 16.04
C THR A 64 5.20 -10.37 15.00
N VAL A 65 4.65 -9.51 14.15
CA VAL A 65 5.37 -8.79 13.09
C VAL A 65 6.39 -7.83 13.69
N ASP A 66 6.02 -7.05 14.70
CA ASP A 66 6.92 -6.10 15.37
C ASP A 66 8.10 -6.79 16.03
N ARG A 67 7.85 -7.96 16.64
CA ARG A 67 8.93 -8.80 17.18
C ARG A 67 9.88 -9.28 16.10
N MET A 68 9.43 -9.53 14.86
CA MET A 68 10.32 -9.92 13.75
C MET A 68 11.11 -8.72 13.22
N ILE A 69 10.47 -7.56 13.07
CA ILE A 69 11.14 -6.30 12.72
C ILE A 69 12.24 -5.99 13.75
N GLY A 70 11.97 -6.18 15.05
CA GLY A 70 12.98 -5.99 16.10
C GLY A 70 14.18 -6.95 16.04
N LYS A 71 14.07 -8.09 15.35
CA LYS A 71 15.19 -9.03 15.17
C LYS A 71 16.07 -8.71 13.97
N ARG A 72 15.54 -7.96 12.99
CA ARG A 72 16.27 -7.57 11.78
C ARG A 72 15.86 -6.15 11.38
N SER A 73 16.77 -5.20 11.61
CA SER A 73 16.59 -3.82 11.14
C SER A 73 16.38 -3.79 9.63
N GLY A 74 15.43 -2.98 9.17
CA GLY A 74 15.07 -2.88 7.75
C GLY A 74 14.34 -4.10 7.17
N LEU A 75 13.75 -4.97 8.01
CA LEU A 75 12.96 -6.11 7.53
C LEU A 75 11.73 -5.67 6.72
N LEU A 76 11.02 -4.66 7.20
CA LEU A 76 9.84 -4.05 6.55
C LEU A 76 9.86 -2.53 6.81
N ASN A 77 9.39 -1.75 5.85
CA ASN A 77 8.95 -0.37 6.08
C ASN A 77 7.49 -0.33 6.60
N ASN A 78 6.93 0.87 6.79
CA ASN A 78 5.60 1.05 7.36
C ASN A 78 4.48 0.54 6.43
N GLU A 79 4.63 0.78 5.14
CA GLU A 79 3.68 0.38 4.11
C GLU A 79 3.67 -1.14 3.93
N GLU A 80 4.85 -1.76 3.84
CA GLU A 80 5.05 -3.20 3.78
C GLU A 80 4.53 -3.88 5.05
N ARG A 81 4.78 -3.30 6.24
CA ARG A 81 4.23 -3.81 7.51
C ARG A 81 2.70 -3.85 7.47
N THR A 82 2.08 -2.79 6.93
CA THR A 82 0.63 -2.71 6.82
C THR A 82 0.09 -3.77 5.87
N ALA A 83 0.66 -3.91 4.68
CA ALA A 83 0.26 -4.92 3.70
C ALA A 83 0.44 -6.36 4.22
N VAL A 84 1.53 -6.63 4.94
CA VAL A 84 1.76 -7.93 5.59
C VAL A 84 0.67 -8.21 6.64
N LEU A 85 0.32 -7.23 7.49
CA LEU A 85 -0.71 -7.41 8.51
C LEU A 85 -2.09 -7.66 7.89
N GLU A 86 -2.43 -6.96 6.80
CA GLU A 86 -3.66 -7.17 6.05
C GLU A 86 -3.74 -8.60 5.49
N TYR A 87 -2.66 -9.10 4.88
CA TYR A 87 -2.61 -10.48 4.41
C TYR A 87 -2.73 -11.52 5.55
N LEU A 88 -2.07 -11.28 6.69
CA LEU A 88 -2.10 -12.22 7.82
C LEU A 88 -3.46 -12.29 8.51
N LEU A 89 -4.26 -11.23 8.37
CA LEU A 89 -5.64 -11.14 8.86
C LEU A 89 -6.67 -11.57 7.82
N SER A 90 -6.28 -11.77 6.56
CA SER A 90 -7.17 -12.31 5.55
C SER A 90 -7.50 -13.77 5.89
N ASP A 91 -8.72 -14.18 5.56
CA ASP A 91 -9.13 -15.58 5.58
C ASP A 91 -8.36 -16.41 4.53
#